data_AF-A0A0C2DRG0-F1
#
_entry.id   AF-A0A0C2DRG0-F1
#
_cell.length_a   1.000
_cell.length_b   1.000
_cell.length_c   1.000
_cell.angle_alpha   90.00
_cell.angle_beta   90.00
_cell.angle_gamma   90.00
#
_symmetry.space_group_name_H-M   'P 1'
#
loop_
_entity.id
_entity.type
_entity.pdbx_description
1 polymer ?
#
loop_
_entity_poly.entity_id
_entity_poly.type
_entity_poly.pdbx_seq_one_letter_code
_entity_poly.pdbx_strand_id
1 'polypeptide(L)'
;MALRRKLIELQWFLRMRLGRFIFLGLFLFVVIFVITQLQDRHKALFSGNDLSANVPLPSAWQNSELAGSVDPNTVFVGEKLGNYEPKKPEVPSDQPGEGGQAVFISDEEGMRESKRAEQEYGFNTY
;
A
#
# COMPACT_ATOMS: atom_id res chain seq x y z
N MET A 1 -11.47 52.97 41.78
CA MET A 1 -12.26 52.82 40.53
C MET A 1 -11.47 52.32 39.30
N ALA A 2 -10.13 52.41 39.27
CA ALA A 2 -9.33 52.03 38.08
C ALA A 2 -9.22 50.52 37.81
N LEU A 3 -9.20 49.67 38.86
CA LEU A 3 -9.05 48.21 38.74
C LEU A 3 -10.21 47.52 38.03
N ARG A 4 -11.45 47.98 38.24
CA ARG A 4 -12.64 47.39 37.60
C ARG A 4 -12.66 47.63 36.08
N ARG A 5 -12.13 48.75 35.60
CA ARG A 5 -12.02 49.03 34.16
C ARG A 5 -10.98 48.14 33.48
N LYS A 6 -9.82 47.91 34.13
CA LYS A 6 -8.76 47.04 33.60
C LYS A 6 -9.17 45.55 33.49
N LEU A 7 -10.02 45.06 34.39
CA LEU A 7 -10.55 43.69 34.32
C LEU A 7 -11.52 43.49 33.14
N ILE A 8 -12.33 44.50 32.82
CA ILE A 8 -13.27 44.46 31.70
C ILE A 8 -12.51 44.47 30.36
N GLU A 9 -11.44 45.27 30.25
CA GLU A 9 -10.57 45.29 29.07
C GLU A 9 -9.85 43.96 28.86
N LEU A 10 -9.38 43.32 29.93
CA LEU A 10 -8.74 42.00 29.87
C LEU A 10 -9.70 40.90 29.43
N GLN A 11 -10.94 40.91 29.95
CA GLN A 11 -11.99 39.98 29.52
C GLN A 11 -12.34 40.15 28.03
N TRP A 12 -12.43 41.39 27.56
CA TRP A 12 -12.65 41.67 26.14
C TRP A 12 -11.49 41.19 25.26
N PHE A 13 -10.25 41.41 25.71
CA PHE A 13 -9.06 40.95 25.00
C PHE A 13 -9.00 39.42 24.89
N LEU A 14 -9.30 38.71 25.98
CA LEU A 14 -9.35 37.24 26.00
C LEU A 14 -10.49 36.69 25.12
N ARG A 15 -11.66 37.33 25.14
CA ARG A 15 -12.83 36.93 24.34
C ARG A 15 -12.60 37.11 22.83
N MET A 16 -11.94 38.19 22.43
CA MET A 16 -11.56 38.43 21.03
C MET A 16 -10.48 37.47 20.53
N ARG A 17 -9.53 37.09 21.40
CA ARG A 17 -8.47 36.13 21.06
C ARG A 17 -9.01 34.71 20.94
N LEU A 18 -9.92 34.31 21.83
CA LEU A 18 -10.61 33.02 21.76
C LEU A 18 -11.51 32.92 20.53
N GLY A 19 -12.25 34.00 20.21
CA GLY A 19 -13.07 34.07 19.01
C GLY A 19 -12.29 33.87 17.72
N ARG A 20 -11.05 34.38 17.63
CA ARG A 20 -10.16 34.16 16.47
C ARG A 20 -9.74 32.70 16.33
N PHE A 21 -9.44 32.02 17.43
CA PHE A 21 -9.08 30.59 17.39
C PHE A 21 -10.28 29.72 17.00
N ILE A 22 -11.47 30.03 17.52
CA ILE A 22 -12.71 29.34 17.14
C ILE A 22 -13.00 29.56 15.65
N PHE A 23 -12.86 30.80 15.15
CA PHE A 23 -13.09 31.12 13.74
C PHE A 23 -12.08 30.40 12.82
N LEU A 24 -10.80 30.39 13.18
CA LEU A 24 -9.77 29.65 12.43
C LEU A 24 -10.03 28.14 12.43
N GLY A 25 -10.39 27.56 13.58
CA GLY A 25 -10.70 26.15 13.68
C GLY A 25 -11.93 25.75 12.85
N LEU A 26 -12.99 26.54 12.91
CA LEU A 26 -14.22 26.30 12.15
C LEU A 26 -13.99 26.49 10.64
N PHE A 27 -13.21 27.50 10.26
CA PHE A 27 -12.80 27.69 8.87
C PHE A 27 -11.99 26.49 8.34
N LEU A 28 -10.99 26.03 9.11
CA LEU A 28 -10.19 24.86 8.73
C LEU A 28 -11.05 23.59 8.62
N PHE A 29 -11.99 23.40 9.55
CA PHE A 29 -12.94 22.29 9.51
C PHE A 29 -13.80 22.32 8.23
N VAL A 30 -14.34 23.48 7.86
CA VAL A 30 -15.13 23.63 6.63
C VAL A 30 -14.29 23.37 5.38
N VAL A 31 -13.04 23.85 5.34
CA VAL A 31 -12.13 23.60 4.20
C VAL A 31 -11.85 22.10 4.04
N ILE A 32 -11.51 21.40 5.12
CA ILE A 32 -11.27 19.94 5.10
C ILE A 32 -12.55 19.18 4.70
N PHE A 33 -13.70 19.60 5.22
CA PHE A 33 -14.99 19.01 4.88
C PHE A 33 -15.35 19.19 3.39
N VAL A 34 -15.04 20.34 2.80
CA VAL A 34 -15.25 20.58 1.36
C VAL A 34 -14.30 19.73 0.51
N ILE A 35 -13.02 19.62 0.89
CA ILE A 35 -12.04 18.80 0.16
C ILE A 35 -12.44 17.32 0.17
N THR A 36 -12.86 16.79 1.32
CA THR A 36 -13.29 15.39 1.45
C THR A 36 -14.55 15.10 0.64
N GLN A 37 -15.55 15.99 0.67
CA GLN A 37 -16.75 15.87 -0.16
C GLN A 37 -16.48 15.98 -1.67
N LEU A 38 -15.49 16.80 -2.08
CA LEU A 38 -15.06 16.87 -3.47
C LEU A 38 -14.28 15.61 -3.89
N GLN A 39 -13.44 15.06 -3.02
CA GLN A 39 -12.75 13.78 -3.29
C GLN A 39 -13.73 12.62 -3.48
N ASP A 40 -14.80 12.53 -2.69
CA ASP A 40 -15.81 11.48 -2.87
C ASP A 40 -16.59 11.65 -4.18
N ARG A 41 -16.83 12.89 -4.63
CA ARG A 41 -17.42 13.14 -5.96
C ARG A 41 -16.48 12.75 -7.11
N HIS A 42 -15.17 12.94 -6.96
CA HIS A 42 -14.19 12.48 -7.94
C HIS A 42 -13.97 10.97 -7.93
N LYS A 43 -14.19 10.28 -6.79
CA LYS A 43 -14.24 8.82 -6.75
C LYS A 43 -15.45 8.25 -7.49
N ALA A 44 -16.60 8.94 -7.44
CA ALA A 44 -17.80 8.52 -8.18
C ALA A 44 -17.68 8.74 -9.71
N LEU A 45 -16.89 9.72 -10.16
CA LEU A 45 -16.72 10.04 -11.58
C LEU A 45 -15.84 9.03 -12.36
N PHE A 46 -15.05 8.21 -11.68
CA PHE A 46 -14.31 7.10 -12.31
C PHE A 46 -15.13 5.81 -12.48
N SER A 47 -16.43 5.84 -12.17
CA SER A 47 -17.28 4.64 -12.13
C SER A 47 -18.35 4.56 -13.23
N GLY A 48 -18.37 5.43 -14.25
CA GLY A 48 -19.57 5.45 -15.10
C GLY A 48 -19.55 6.18 -16.44
N ASN A 49 -18.44 6.19 -17.18
CA ASN A 49 -18.47 6.69 -18.57
C ASN A 49 -17.60 5.86 -19.52
N ASP A 50 -17.62 4.54 -19.36
CA ASP A 50 -17.12 3.64 -20.41
C ASP A 50 -18.17 3.52 -21.51
N LEU A 51 -17.91 4.20 -22.62
CA LEU A 51 -18.55 4.06 -23.94
C LEU A 51 -18.44 2.65 -24.54
N SER A 52 -18.06 1.63 -23.75
CA SER A 52 -18.04 0.21 -24.12
C SER A 52 -19.30 -0.56 -23.69
N ALA A 53 -20.24 0.08 -22.98
CA ALA A 53 -21.39 -0.57 -22.32
C ALA A 53 -22.39 -1.33 -23.23
N ASN A 54 -22.26 -1.28 -24.56
CA ASN A 54 -23.13 -2.02 -25.49
C ASN A 54 -22.46 -3.22 -26.18
N VAL A 55 -21.20 -3.51 -25.87
CA VAL A 55 -20.63 -4.82 -26.13
C VAL A 55 -20.46 -5.46 -24.76
N PRO A 56 -21.28 -6.45 -24.36
CA PRO A 56 -20.98 -7.20 -23.16
C PRO A 56 -19.57 -7.75 -23.35
N LEU A 57 -18.62 -7.25 -22.57
CA LEU A 57 -17.29 -7.85 -22.47
C LEU A 57 -17.55 -9.34 -22.26
N PRO A 58 -16.96 -10.25 -23.07
CA PRO A 58 -17.10 -11.67 -22.82
C PRO A 58 -16.71 -11.86 -21.36
N SER A 59 -17.65 -12.34 -20.55
CA SER A 59 -17.40 -12.40 -19.12
C SER A 59 -16.14 -13.22 -18.94
N ALA A 60 -15.08 -12.60 -18.38
CA ALA A 60 -13.78 -13.25 -18.15
C ALA A 60 -13.88 -14.49 -17.21
N TRP A 61 -15.09 -14.85 -16.81
CA TRP A 61 -15.49 -15.87 -15.86
C TRP A 61 -16.44 -16.92 -16.46
N GLN A 62 -16.84 -16.80 -17.74
CA GLN A 62 -17.57 -17.87 -18.43
C GLN A 62 -16.57 -18.74 -19.20
N ASN A 63 -16.17 -19.84 -18.57
CA ASN A 63 -15.62 -21.03 -19.22
C ASN A 63 -14.21 -20.91 -19.84
N SER A 64 -13.29 -20.26 -19.16
CA SER A 64 -11.88 -20.65 -19.26
C SER A 64 -11.45 -21.07 -17.87
N GLU A 65 -11.04 -22.33 -17.72
CA GLU A 65 -10.29 -22.81 -16.57
C GLU A 65 -9.31 -21.72 -16.12
N LEU A 66 -9.57 -21.13 -14.94
CA LEU A 66 -8.70 -20.12 -14.36
C LEU A 66 -7.29 -20.70 -14.29
N ALA A 67 -6.26 -19.91 -14.61
CA ALA A 67 -4.89 -20.37 -14.42
C ALA A 67 -4.72 -20.83 -12.96
N GLY A 68 -4.38 -22.12 -12.76
CA GLY A 68 -4.33 -22.75 -11.44
C GLY A 68 -5.59 -23.52 -11.01
N SER A 69 -6.59 -23.70 -11.89
CA SER A 69 -7.62 -24.72 -11.67
C SER A 69 -6.98 -26.11 -11.62
N VAL A 70 -7.64 -27.05 -10.92
CA VAL A 70 -7.18 -28.44 -10.82
C VAL A 70 -7.14 -29.01 -12.24
N ASP A 71 -5.94 -29.29 -12.76
CA ASP A 71 -5.80 -30.04 -14.01
C ASP A 71 -6.34 -31.46 -13.76
N PRO A 72 -7.46 -31.85 -14.38
CA PRO A 72 -8.08 -33.14 -14.14
C PRO A 72 -7.18 -34.32 -14.54
N ASN A 73 -6.11 -34.08 -15.30
CA ASN A 73 -5.16 -35.11 -15.72
C ASN A 73 -3.97 -35.24 -14.77
N THR A 74 -3.79 -34.31 -13.83
CA THR A 74 -2.74 -34.39 -12.83
C THR A 74 -3.19 -35.31 -11.69
N VAL A 75 -2.66 -36.53 -11.69
CA VAL A 75 -2.95 -37.54 -10.65
C VAL A 75 -1.74 -37.67 -9.73
N PHE A 76 -1.95 -37.50 -8.43
CA PHE A 76 -0.92 -37.80 -7.43
C PHE A 76 -0.77 -39.32 -7.29
N VAL A 77 0.41 -39.83 -7.64
CA VAL A 77 0.72 -41.27 -7.57
C VAL A 77 1.73 -41.53 -6.44
N GLY A 78 1.39 -41.13 -5.22
CA GLY A 78 2.09 -41.53 -3.98
C GLY A 78 3.62 -41.47 -4.06
N GLU A 79 4.25 -42.64 -3.98
CA GLU A 79 5.71 -42.83 -3.93
C GLU A 79 6.40 -42.79 -5.31
N LYS A 80 5.65 -42.63 -6.40
CA LYS A 80 6.21 -42.62 -7.76
C LYS A 80 6.66 -41.22 -8.15
N LEU A 81 7.95 -41.07 -8.44
CA LEU A 81 8.53 -39.84 -8.98
C LEU A 81 7.76 -39.37 -10.22
N GLY A 82 7.42 -38.08 -10.25
CA GLY A 82 6.62 -37.45 -11.29
C GLY A 82 7.31 -37.42 -12.66
N ASN A 83 6.53 -37.11 -13.70
CA ASN A 83 7.03 -36.91 -15.06
C ASN A 83 7.77 -35.58 -15.25
N TYR A 84 7.54 -34.59 -14.38
CA TYR A 84 8.18 -33.27 -14.39
C TYR A 84 9.26 -33.08 -13.32
N GLU A 85 9.39 -34.04 -12.39
CA GLU A 85 10.40 -33.97 -11.35
C GLU A 85 11.79 -34.27 -11.94
N PRO A 86 12.82 -33.48 -11.56
CA PRO A 86 14.19 -33.76 -11.97
C PRO A 86 14.63 -35.17 -11.54
N LYS A 87 14.96 -36.01 -12.51
CA LYS A 87 15.44 -37.38 -12.26
C LYS A 87 16.82 -37.43 -11.62
N LYS A 88 17.59 -36.36 -11.76
CA LYS A 88 18.92 -36.20 -11.20
C LYS A 88 18.90 -34.97 -10.29
N PRO A 89 19.56 -35.02 -9.12
CA PRO A 89 19.76 -33.84 -8.32
C PRO A 89 20.44 -32.75 -9.13
N GLU A 90 20.12 -31.50 -8.80
CA GLU A 90 20.86 -30.35 -9.30
C GLU A 90 22.30 -30.43 -8.80
N VAL A 91 23.26 -30.10 -9.67
CA VAL A 91 24.69 -30.14 -9.34
C VAL A 91 25.04 -28.83 -8.64
N PRO A 92 25.57 -28.86 -7.40
CA PRO A 92 25.91 -27.64 -6.69
C PRO A 92 26.94 -26.81 -7.47
N SER A 93 26.68 -25.51 -7.52
CA SER A 93 27.56 -24.50 -8.13
C SER A 93 28.46 -23.81 -7.11
N ASP A 94 28.31 -24.13 -5.83
CA ASP A 94 29.00 -23.51 -4.68
C ASP A 94 28.76 -21.99 -4.61
N GLN A 95 27.61 -21.54 -5.09
CA GLN A 95 27.22 -20.13 -5.08
C GLN A 95 26.47 -19.76 -3.79
N PRO A 96 26.62 -18.51 -3.31
CA PRO A 96 25.85 -18.02 -2.18
C PRO A 96 24.34 -18.15 -2.42
N GLY A 97 23.62 -18.72 -1.46
CA GLY A 97 22.16 -18.84 -1.50
C GLY A 97 21.64 -20.09 -2.20
N GLU A 98 22.53 -20.95 -2.71
CA GLU A 98 22.16 -22.23 -3.31
C GLU A 98 21.38 -23.12 -2.34
N GLY A 99 20.36 -23.82 -2.85
CA GLY A 99 19.47 -24.64 -2.03
C GLY A 99 18.64 -23.87 -1.00
N GLY A 100 18.55 -22.53 -1.12
CA GLY A 100 17.82 -21.67 -0.19
C GLY A 100 18.56 -21.44 1.13
N GLN A 101 19.88 -21.63 1.16
CA GLN A 101 20.68 -21.28 2.33
C GLN A 101 20.69 -19.77 2.57
N ALA A 102 20.69 -19.35 3.84
CA ALA A 102 20.78 -17.95 4.19
C ALA A 102 22.17 -17.38 3.83
N VAL A 103 22.19 -16.24 3.16
CA VAL A 103 23.41 -15.49 2.83
C VAL A 103 23.53 -14.32 3.80
N PHE A 104 24.64 -14.27 4.54
CA PHE A 104 24.91 -13.21 5.51
C PHE A 104 26.03 -12.30 5.01
N ILE A 105 25.81 -10.99 5.10
CA ILE A 105 26.80 -9.98 4.77
C ILE A 105 27.47 -9.53 6.08
N SER A 106 28.77 -9.75 6.21
CA SER A 106 29.56 -9.34 7.39
C SER A 106 30.29 -8.02 7.21
N ASP A 107 30.48 -7.60 5.96
CA ASP A 107 31.36 -6.48 5.63
C ASP A 107 30.64 -5.14 5.83
N GLU A 108 31.34 -4.15 6.38
CA GLU A 108 30.73 -2.86 6.72
C GLU A 108 30.19 -2.13 5.49
N GLU A 109 30.90 -2.21 4.36
CA GLU A 109 30.44 -1.68 3.07
C GLU A 109 29.17 -2.39 2.60
N GLY A 110 29.14 -3.72 2.68
CA GLY A 110 27.99 -4.50 2.27
C GLY A 110 26.77 -4.27 3.14
N MET A 111 26.94 -4.08 4.45
CA MET A 111 25.84 -3.71 5.35
C MET A 111 25.25 -2.34 5.01
N ARG A 112 26.10 -1.37 4.61
CA ARG A 112 25.65 -0.04 4.20
C ARG A 112 24.86 -0.10 2.89
N GLU A 113 25.39 -0.76 1.88
CA GLU A 113 24.72 -0.87 0.57
C GLU A 113 23.46 -1.75 0.66
N SER A 114 23.48 -2.81 1.46
CA SER A 114 22.30 -3.65 1.73
C SER A 114 21.16 -2.83 2.34
N LYS A 115 21.46 -2.01 3.36
CA LYS A 115 20.47 -1.12 3.98
C LYS A 115 19.93 -0.07 3.00
N ARG A 116 20.78 0.42 2.10
CA ARG A 116 20.36 1.35 1.04
C ARG A 116 19.43 0.68 0.04
N ALA A 117 19.76 -0.53 -0.42
CA ALA A 117 18.94 -1.31 -1.34
C ALA A 117 17.57 -1.65 -0.74
N GLU A 118 17.53 -2.03 0.53
CA GLU A 118 16.28 -2.30 1.24
C GLU A 118 15.37 -1.06 1.30
N GLN A 119 15.94 0.14 1.49
CA GLN A 119 15.18 1.38 1.48
C GLN A 119 14.65 1.77 0.10
N GLU A 120 15.39 1.46 -0.96
CA GLU A 120 15.05 1.86 -2.34
C GLU A 120 14.12 0.85 -3.01
N TYR A 121 14.37 -0.45 -2.83
CA TYR A 121 13.70 -1.54 -3.56
C TYR A 121 12.82 -2.43 -2.66
N GLY A 122 13.00 -2.37 -1.34
CA GLY A 122 12.30 -3.25 -0.39
C GLY A 122 12.90 -4.66 -0.26
N PHE A 123 14.05 -4.91 -0.88
CA PHE A 123 14.82 -6.15 -0.78
C PHE A 123 16.31 -5.89 -1.01
N ASN A 124 17.16 -6.78 -0.51
CA ASN A 124 18.61 -6.62 -0.64
C ASN A 124 19.09 -7.04 -2.04
N THR A 125 19.69 -6.11 -2.78
CA THR A 125 20.26 -6.33 -4.13
C THR A 125 21.79 -6.38 -4.15
N TYR A 126 22.43 -6.20 -3.00
CA TYR A 126 23.88 -6.26 -2.83
C TYR A 126 24.29 -7.67 -2.41
#